data_AF-A0A3B8XMN4-F1
#
_entry.id   AF-A0A3B8XMN4-F1
#
_cell.length_a   1.000
_cell.length_b   1.000
_cell.length_c   1.000
_cell.angle_alpha   90.00
_cell.angle_beta   90.00
_cell.angle_gamma   90.00
#
_symmetry.space_group_name_H-M   'P 1'
#
loop_
_entity.id
_entity.type
_entity.pdbx_description
1 polymer ?
#
loop_
_entity_poly.entity_id
_entity_poly.type
_entity_poly.pdbx_seq_one_letter_code
_entity_poly.pdbx_strand_id
1 'polypeptide(L)'
;MKPTPSPHPDPPRVAGRSKTQSQESKTLGQKLWDSHVVRTAPGEPDLLYVDLHLVHEVTSPQAFEGLRLAGRHVRRPDLTLATMDHNVPTRGGARAADELSRKQMDVLA
;
A
#
# COMPACT_ATOMS: atom_id res chain seq x y z
N MET A 1 -7.88 2.23 -40.34
CA MET A 1 -9.14 1.92 -39.64
C MET A 1 -8.82 1.08 -38.42
N LYS A 2 -8.91 1.64 -37.20
CA LYS A 2 -8.79 0.85 -35.96
C LYS A 2 -10.19 0.41 -35.53
N PRO A 3 -10.41 -0.85 -35.10
CA PRO A 3 -11.72 -1.27 -34.64
C PRO A 3 -12.03 -0.61 -33.29
N THR A 4 -13.23 -0.07 -33.15
CA THR A 4 -13.78 0.42 -31.88
C THR A 4 -14.05 -0.76 -30.95
N PRO A 5 -13.70 -0.68 -29.65
CA PRO A 5 -14.03 -1.74 -28.71
C PRO A 5 -15.54 -1.74 -28.45
N SER A 6 -16.15 -2.92 -28.50
CA SER A 6 -17.56 -3.14 -28.16
C SER A 6 -17.81 -2.83 -26.68
N PRO A 7 -18.97 -2.25 -26.32
CA PRO A 7 -19.29 -1.98 -24.92
C PRO A 7 -19.49 -3.30 -24.17
N HIS A 8 -18.81 -3.42 -23.02
CA HIS A 8 -19.06 -4.50 -22.07
C HIS A 8 -20.51 -4.39 -21.56
N PRO A 9 -21.27 -5.49 -21.46
CA PRO A 9 -22.61 -5.44 -20.89
C PRO A 9 -22.52 -5.15 -19.38
N ASP A 10 -23.44 -4.33 -18.89
CA ASP A 10 -23.59 -4.05 -17.46
C ASP A 10 -23.83 -5.35 -16.68
N PRO A 11 -23.23 -5.52 -15.49
CA PRO A 11 -23.50 -6.67 -14.66
C PRO A 11 -24.97 -6.68 -14.21
N PRO A 12 -25.58 -7.86 -14.02
CA PRO A 12 -26.98 -7.95 -13.63
C PRO A 12 -27.22 -7.23 -12.30
N ARG A 13 -28.28 -6.41 -12.25
CA ARG A 13 -28.76 -5.79 -11.01
C ARG A 13 -29.09 -6.88 -10.00
N VAL A 14 -28.31 -6.94 -8.93
CA VAL A 14 -28.55 -7.84 -7.79
C VAL A 14 -29.92 -7.51 -7.19
N ALA A 15 -30.81 -8.51 -7.18
CA ALA A 15 -32.14 -8.43 -6.61
C ALA A 15 -32.09 -7.99 -5.14
N GLY A 16 -33.08 -7.19 -4.74
CA GLY A 16 -33.15 -6.50 -3.45
C GLY A 16 -32.87 -7.40 -2.25
N ARG A 17 -31.95 -6.95 -1.38
CA ARG A 17 -31.68 -7.60 -0.09
C ARG A 17 -32.90 -7.47 0.82
N SER A 18 -33.46 -8.62 1.19
CA SER A 18 -34.44 -8.79 2.27
C SER A 18 -33.88 -8.19 3.57
N LYS A 19 -34.67 -7.32 4.21
CA LYS A 19 -34.35 -6.68 5.49
C LYS A 19 -34.74 -7.60 6.65
N THR A 20 -33.86 -8.49 7.10
CA THR A 20 -33.68 -8.83 8.53
C THR A 20 -32.49 -9.78 8.72
N GLN A 21 -31.32 -9.21 8.93
CA GLN A 21 -30.32 -9.81 9.82
C GLN A 21 -29.84 -8.66 10.70
N SER A 22 -29.81 -8.88 12.01
CA SER A 22 -29.13 -7.98 12.94
C SER A 22 -27.67 -7.87 12.48
N GLN A 23 -27.38 -6.84 11.70
CA GLN A 23 -26.01 -6.41 11.47
C GLN A 23 -25.50 -6.05 12.85
N GLU A 24 -24.77 -6.98 13.48
CA GLU A 24 -23.90 -6.67 14.60
C GLU A 24 -23.22 -5.34 14.28
N SER A 25 -23.38 -4.37 15.18
CA SER A 25 -22.82 -3.05 14.98
C SER A 25 -21.30 -3.17 14.90
N LYS A 26 -20.76 -3.13 13.68
CA LYS A 26 -19.32 -3.18 13.47
C LYS A 26 -18.67 -1.87 13.89
N THR A 27 -17.52 -1.96 14.54
CA THR A 27 -16.64 -0.81 14.77
C THR A 27 -16.10 -0.28 13.43
N LEU A 28 -15.58 0.94 13.41
CA LEU A 28 -14.92 1.47 12.21
C LEU A 28 -13.74 0.59 11.78
N GLY A 29 -12.93 0.11 12.73
CA GLY A 29 -11.81 -0.77 12.46
C GLY A 29 -12.23 -2.08 11.77
N GLN A 30 -13.32 -2.70 12.22
CA GLN A 30 -13.87 -3.91 11.59
C GLN A 30 -14.36 -3.62 10.16
N LYS A 31 -15.05 -2.51 9.94
CA LYS A 31 -15.52 -2.12 8.61
C LYS A 31 -14.36 -1.90 7.64
N LEU A 32 -13.29 -1.24 8.10
CA LEU A 32 -12.09 -1.03 7.30
C LEU A 32 -11.36 -2.35 7.05
N TRP A 33 -11.17 -3.19 8.06
CA TRP A 33 -10.54 -4.50 7.89
C TRP A 33 -11.29 -5.33 6.84
N ASP A 34 -12.60 -5.51 7.02
CA ASP A 34 -13.45 -6.29 6.11
C ASP A 34 -13.40 -5.79 4.66
N SER A 35 -13.23 -4.47 4.45
CA SER A 35 -13.14 -3.91 3.09
C SER A 35 -11.78 -4.15 2.42
N HIS A 36 -10.75 -4.53 3.18
CA HIS A 36 -9.38 -4.74 2.68
C HIS A 36 -8.98 -6.23 2.62
N VAL A 37 -9.80 -7.15 3.13
CA VAL A 37 -9.55 -8.59 2.99
C VAL A 37 -9.66 -9.01 1.52
N VAL A 38 -8.57 -9.55 0.98
CA VAL A 38 -8.50 -10.14 -0.36
C VAL A 38 -8.83 -11.63 -0.33
N ARG A 39 -8.42 -12.33 0.72
CA ARG A 39 -8.68 -13.77 0.91
C ARG A 39 -8.69 -14.11 2.40
N THR A 40 -9.68 -14.90 2.79
CA THR A 40 -9.70 -15.63 4.07
C THR A 40 -9.53 -17.12 3.79
N ALA A 41 -8.78 -17.83 4.64
CA ALA A 41 -8.62 -19.27 4.55
C ALA A 41 -8.59 -19.94 5.94
N PRO A 42 -9.14 -21.16 6.08
CA PRO A 42 -9.16 -21.84 7.37
C PRO A 42 -7.74 -22.06 7.92
N GLY A 43 -7.51 -21.61 9.16
CA GLY A 43 -6.21 -21.78 9.84
C GLY A 43 -5.11 -20.83 9.40
N GLU A 44 -5.37 -19.91 8.46
CA GLU A 44 -4.43 -18.88 8.02
C GLU A 44 -4.93 -17.48 8.45
N PRO A 45 -4.03 -16.52 8.69
CA PRO A 45 -4.44 -15.12 8.82
C PRO A 45 -5.10 -14.61 7.53
N ASP A 46 -5.96 -13.61 7.65
CA ASP A 46 -6.50 -12.92 6.49
C ASP A 46 -5.38 -12.31 5.64
N LEU A 47 -5.50 -12.46 4.33
CA LEU A 47 -4.68 -11.72 3.38
C LEU A 47 -5.31 -10.35 3.15
N LEU A 48 -4.60 -9.29 3.54
CA LEU A 48 -5.02 -7.91 3.33
C LEU A 48 -4.38 -7.29 2.10
N TYR A 49 -5.12 -6.41 1.44
CA TYR A 49 -4.54 -5.42 0.53
C TYR A 49 -4.11 -4.19 1.31
N VAL A 50 -2.92 -3.66 0.98
CA VAL A 50 -2.40 -2.41 1.56
C VAL A 50 -2.40 -1.34 0.49
N ASP A 51 -3.29 -0.35 0.64
CA ASP A 51 -3.53 0.71 -0.34
C ASP A 51 -2.53 1.87 -0.28
N LEU A 52 -1.72 1.98 0.77
CA LEU A 52 -0.68 3.00 0.87
C LEU A 52 0.49 2.50 1.71
N HIS A 53 1.69 2.57 1.14
CA HIS A 53 2.94 2.35 1.87
C HIS A 53 3.59 3.69 2.15
N LEU A 54 3.77 4.00 3.44
CA LEU A 54 4.57 5.13 3.88
C LEU A 54 5.97 4.61 4.23
N VAL A 55 6.97 5.08 3.51
CA VAL A 55 8.35 4.59 3.59
C VAL A 55 9.31 5.73 3.86
N HIS A 56 10.46 5.43 4.46
CA HIS A 56 11.43 6.43 4.90
C HIS A 56 12.88 5.93 4.84
N GLU A 57 13.83 6.85 4.90
CA GLU A 57 15.25 6.66 4.56
C GLU A 57 16.03 5.77 5.53
N VAL A 58 15.46 5.44 6.68
CA VAL A 58 16.17 4.68 7.72
C VAL A 58 16.02 3.17 7.54
N THR A 59 14.83 2.69 7.21
CA THR A 59 14.49 1.25 7.21
C THR A 59 14.02 0.71 5.85
N SER A 60 13.52 1.59 4.99
CA SER A 60 12.94 1.18 3.71
C SER A 60 13.98 0.80 2.66
N PRO A 61 15.20 1.39 2.63
CA PRO A 61 16.29 0.90 1.80
C PRO A 61 16.57 -0.61 1.96
N GLN A 62 16.56 -1.10 3.21
CA GLN A 62 16.79 -2.51 3.53
C GLN A 62 15.65 -3.40 3.00
N ALA A 63 14.40 -2.94 3.08
CA ALA A 63 13.26 -3.66 2.53
C ALA A 63 13.32 -3.75 0.99
N PHE A 64 13.72 -2.65 0.31
CA PHE A 64 13.87 -2.63 -1.14
C PHE A 64 15.03 -3.48 -1.63
N GLU A 65 16.12 -3.54 -0.88
CA GLU A 65 17.20 -4.48 -1.15
C GLU A 65 16.70 -5.94 -1.07
N GLY A 66 15.87 -6.27 -0.07
CA GLY A 66 15.22 -7.57 0.01
C GLY A 66 14.37 -7.90 -1.21
N LEU A 67 13.61 -6.93 -1.74
CA LEU A 67 12.86 -7.11 -3.00
C LEU A 67 13.80 -7.37 -4.18
N ARG A 68 14.89 -6.61 -4.30
CA ARG A 68 15.87 -6.76 -5.38
C ARG A 68 16.54 -8.13 -5.36
N LEU A 69 16.97 -8.59 -4.18
CA LEU A 69 17.55 -9.93 -3.98
C LEU A 69 16.56 -11.05 -4.33
N ALA A 70 15.27 -10.84 -4.07
CA ALA A 70 14.21 -11.77 -4.45
C ALA A 70 13.76 -11.64 -5.92
N GLY A 71 14.37 -10.76 -6.72
CA GLY A 71 13.97 -10.52 -8.11
C GLY A 71 12.56 -9.91 -8.24
N ARG A 72 12.12 -9.14 -7.24
CA ARG A 72 10.79 -8.53 -7.18
C ARG A 72 10.86 -7.02 -7.35
N HIS A 73 9.81 -6.47 -7.94
CA HIS A 73 9.61 -5.03 -8.05
C HIS A 73 8.48 -4.57 -7.12
N VAL A 74 8.49 -3.29 -6.75
CA VAL A 74 7.36 -2.66 -6.07
C VAL A 74 6.14 -2.72 -6.98
N ARG A 75 5.06 -3.36 -6.50
CA ARG A 75 3.85 -3.65 -7.30
C ARG A 75 3.04 -2.39 -7.64
N ARG A 76 2.97 -1.43 -6.71
CA ARG A 76 2.21 -0.17 -6.82
C ARG A 76 3.04 1.03 -6.38
N PRO A 77 4.00 1.48 -7.20
CA PRO A 77 4.77 2.68 -6.89
C PRO A 77 3.89 3.94 -6.73
N ASP A 78 2.75 3.98 -7.42
CA ASP A 78 1.74 5.03 -7.30
C ASP A 78 1.06 5.10 -5.93
N LEU A 79 1.13 4.02 -5.16
CA LEU A 79 0.63 3.89 -3.79
C LEU A 79 1.76 3.72 -2.76
N THR A 80 2.97 4.17 -3.11
CA THR A 80 4.13 4.12 -2.22
C THR A 80 4.73 5.52 -2.12
N LEU A 81 4.61 6.14 -0.95
CA LEU A 81 5.09 7.49 -0.69
C LEU A 81 6.32 7.43 0.21
N ALA A 82 7.43 7.96 -0.30
CA ALA A 82 8.69 8.05 0.41
C ALA A 82 8.91 9.45 1.01
N THR A 83 9.35 9.50 2.27
CA THR A 83 9.76 10.73 2.95
C THR A 83 11.18 10.62 3.47
N MET A 84 11.91 11.73 3.47
CA MET A 84 13.21 11.86 4.13
C MET A 84 13.07 12.82 5.30
N ASP A 85 12.53 12.33 6.41
CA ASP A 85 12.10 13.15 7.56
C ASP A 85 12.90 12.87 8.84
N HIS A 86 13.73 11.84 8.86
CA HIS A 86 14.50 11.44 10.03
C HIS A 86 15.92 12.04 10.03
N ASN A 87 16.54 12.10 8.85
CA ASN A 87 17.97 12.40 8.68
C ASN A 87 18.25 13.73 7.96
N VAL A 88 17.21 14.47 7.58
CA VAL A 88 17.36 15.83 7.04
C VAL A 88 17.45 16.81 8.21
N PRO A 89 18.61 17.45 8.46
CA PRO A 89 18.75 18.38 9.58
C PRO A 89 17.84 19.60 9.42
N THR A 90 17.20 20.02 10.52
CA THR A 90 16.36 21.23 10.54
C THR A 90 17.13 22.48 10.10
N ARG A 91 18.42 22.58 10.46
CA ARG A 91 19.30 23.68 10.05
C ARG A 91 20.18 23.25 8.89
N GLY A 92 20.10 23.95 7.77
CA GLY A 92 20.93 23.71 6.59
C GLY A 92 20.41 22.61 5.65
N GLY A 93 19.36 21.87 6.05
CA GLY A 93 18.70 20.85 5.21
C GLY A 93 19.63 19.71 4.82
N ALA A 94 19.29 18.99 3.75
CA ALA A 94 20.02 17.80 3.30
C ALA A 94 21.53 18.03 3.07
N ARG A 95 21.95 19.26 2.74
CA ARG A 95 23.36 19.61 2.56
C ARG A 95 24.17 19.57 3.85
N ALA A 96 23.51 19.81 5.00
CA ALA A 96 24.13 19.80 6.31
C ALA A 96 24.12 18.43 6.99
N ALA A 97 23.54 17.40 6.35
CA ALA A 97 23.52 16.04 6.86
C ALA A 97 24.96 15.52 7.07
N ASP A 98 25.17 14.68 8.07
CA ASP A 98 26.44 13.97 8.23
C ASP A 98 26.61 12.87 7.17
N GLU A 99 27.74 12.18 7.19
CA GLU A 99 28.03 11.12 6.22
C GLU A 99 27.04 9.95 6.29
N LEU A 100 26.62 9.53 7.48
CA LEU A 100 25.71 8.41 7.66
C LEU A 100 24.30 8.79 7.17
N SER A 101 23.83 9.96 7.56
CA SER A 101 22.56 10.55 7.16
C SER A 101 22.47 10.68 5.64
N ARG A 102 23.54 11.17 4.99
CA ARG A 102 23.63 11.22 3.52
C ARG A 102 23.50 9.84 2.89
N LYS A 103 24.27 8.85 3.36
CA LYS A 103 24.18 7.48 2.84
C LYS A 103 22.76 6.93 2.94
N GLN A 104 22.06 7.15 4.05
CA GLN A 104 20.69 6.67 4.22
C GLN A 104 19.71 7.36 3.27
N MET A 105 19.83 8.67 3.07
CA MET A 105 19.03 9.39 2.08
C MET A 105 19.33 8.91 0.65
N ASP A 106 20.60 8.70 0.30
CA ASP A 106 21.04 8.30 -1.04
C ASP A 106 20.54 6.90 -1.42
N VAL A 107 20.44 5.96 -0.48
CA VAL A 107 20.00 4.59 -0.78
C VAL A 107 18.47 4.51 -0.94
N LEU A 108 17.72 5.53 -0.48
CA LEU A 108 16.28 5.63 -0.76
C LEU A 108 15.97 6.33 -2.10
N ALA A 109 16.81 7.27 -2.52
CA ALA A 109 16.63 8.13 -3.70
C ALA A 109 16.72 7.37 -5.03
#